data_AF-A0A699KQI2-F1
#
_entry.id   AF-A0A699KQI2-F1
#
_cell.length_a   1.000
_cell.length_b   1.000
_cell.length_c   1.000
_cell.angle_alpha   90.00
_cell.angle_beta   90.00
_cell.angle_gamma   90.00
#
_symmetry.space_group_name_H-M   'P 1'
#
loop_
_entity.id
_entity.type
_entity.pdbx_description
1 polymer ?
#
loop_
_entity_poly.entity_id
_entity_poly.type
_entity_poly.pdbx_seq_one_letter_code
_entity_poly.pdbx_strand_id
1 'polypeptide(L)'
;AYLATLDDDEEALQDVVSNYSLYDEFDAPVSFVELPIRWSNGESSYDNKNQIYLRGTIDNGLQRPHKQVKAWKYESLKEKPEISVLSINNVWIKLQKPRKSYKNMIRTILITVHCLHFFKRNPEASSSSLSNNLCEVFRYVCFL
;
A
#
# COMPACT_ATOMS: atom_id res chain seq x y z
N ALA A 1 13.48 -39.00 3.07
CA ALA A 1 12.31 -38.13 2.98
C ALA A 1 12.23 -37.34 4.27
N TYR A 2 12.43 -36.02 4.23
CA TYR A 2 12.16 -35.13 5.35
C TYR A 2 11.15 -34.11 4.85
N LEU A 3 9.92 -34.25 5.31
CA LEU A 3 8.86 -33.27 5.13
C LEU A 3 9.23 -32.08 6.01
N ALA A 4 9.70 -31.00 5.41
CA ALA A 4 9.62 -29.68 6.04
C ALA A 4 8.23 -29.16 5.68
N THR A 5 7.42 -29.09 6.73
CA THR A 5 6.05 -28.60 6.78
C THR A 5 5.91 -27.33 5.94
N LEU A 6 5.01 -27.38 4.96
CA LEU A 6 4.30 -26.20 4.49
C LEU A 6 3.73 -25.55 5.74
N ASP A 7 4.35 -24.47 6.21
CA ASP A 7 3.70 -23.63 7.20
C ASP A 7 2.39 -23.20 6.56
N ASP A 8 1.30 -23.66 7.17
CA ASP A 8 0.00 -23.03 7.16
C ASP A 8 0.23 -21.57 7.55
N ASP A 9 0.59 -20.73 6.58
CA ASP A 9 0.16 -19.34 6.61
C ASP A 9 -1.35 -19.40 6.43
N GLU A 10 -2.04 -19.70 7.54
CA GLU A 10 -3.42 -19.35 7.77
C GLU A 10 -3.62 -18.00 7.09
N GLU A 11 -4.51 -18.00 6.11
CA GLU A 11 -4.98 -16.82 5.41
C GLU A 11 -5.71 -15.95 6.44
N ALA A 12 -4.95 -15.38 7.38
CA ALA A 12 -5.42 -14.49 8.42
C ALA A 12 -6.03 -13.33 7.66
N LEU A 13 -7.36 -13.33 7.63
CA LEU A 13 -8.20 -12.44 6.84
C LEU A 13 -7.57 -11.05 6.79
N GLN A 14 -6.87 -10.77 5.70
CA GLN A 14 -6.12 -9.54 5.58
C GLN A 14 -7.17 -8.44 5.46
N ASP A 15 -7.34 -7.61 6.49
CA ASP A 15 -8.30 -6.52 6.46
C ASP A 15 -8.13 -5.72 5.17
N VAL A 16 -9.19 -5.63 4.38
CA VAL A 16 -9.19 -4.88 3.12
C VAL A 16 -9.92 -3.56 3.32
N VAL A 17 -9.18 -2.46 3.20
CA VAL A 17 -9.70 -1.11 3.43
C VAL A 17 -9.82 -0.35 2.10
N SER A 18 -11.02 0.15 1.84
CA SER A 18 -11.32 1.06 0.73
C SER A 18 -11.63 2.47 1.24
N ASN A 19 -11.75 3.42 0.31
CA ASN A 19 -11.99 4.84 0.58
C ASN A 19 -11.01 5.41 1.64
N TYR A 20 -9.75 5.00 1.58
CA TYR A 20 -8.81 5.22 2.67
C TYR A 20 -8.14 6.60 2.63
N SER A 21 -7.68 7.06 3.79
CA SER A 21 -6.73 8.16 3.96
C SER A 21 -5.91 8.00 5.26
N LEU A 22 -4.72 8.60 5.31
CA LEU A 22 -3.86 8.61 6.49
C LEU A 22 -3.88 10.00 7.13
N TYR A 23 -3.81 10.03 8.46
CA TYR A 23 -3.80 11.26 9.26
C TYR A 23 -2.75 11.17 10.36
N ASP A 24 -2.19 12.30 10.75
CA ASP A 24 -1.37 12.40 11.97
C ASP A 24 -2.25 12.58 13.23
N GLU A 25 -1.60 12.79 14.37
CA GLU A 25 -2.22 13.06 15.66
C GLU A 25 -3.01 14.38 15.73
N PHE A 26 -2.75 15.31 14.82
CA PHE A 26 -3.45 16.60 14.72
C PHE A 26 -4.62 16.56 13.71
N ASP A 27 -4.98 15.37 13.23
CA ASP A 27 -6.01 15.15 12.20
C ASP A 27 -5.67 15.80 10.84
N ALA A 28 -4.39 16.09 10.59
CA ALA A 28 -3.93 16.57 9.30
C ALA A 28 -3.66 15.38 8.37
N PRO A 29 -4.10 15.43 7.09
CA PRO A 29 -3.83 14.36 6.15
C PRO A 29 -2.33 14.27 5.85
N VAL A 30 -1.78 13.06 5.94
CA VAL A 30 -0.35 12.79 5.69
C VAL A 30 -0.16 11.76 4.58
N SER A 31 1.02 11.72 3.96
CA SER A 31 1.36 10.74 2.92
C SER A 31 2.10 9.53 3.49
N PHE A 32 2.29 8.47 2.69
CA PHE A 32 3.05 7.29 3.11
C PHE A 32 4.53 7.57 3.39
N VAL A 33 5.07 8.72 2.98
CA VAL A 33 6.47 9.11 3.26
C VAL A 33 6.76 9.24 4.75
N GLU A 34 5.73 9.48 5.57
CA GLU A 34 5.83 9.56 7.03
C GLU A 34 5.91 8.18 7.71
N LEU A 35 5.72 7.10 6.92
CA LEU A 35 5.82 5.72 7.37
C LEU A 35 7.04 5.04 6.74
N PRO A 36 7.81 4.25 7.50
CA PRO A 36 8.88 3.43 6.93
C PRO A 36 8.32 2.32 6.03
N ILE A 37 9.10 1.95 5.01
CA ILE A 37 8.80 0.78 4.16
C ILE A 37 9.31 -0.50 4.85
N ARG A 38 8.48 -1.55 4.91
CA ARG A 38 8.85 -2.87 5.45
C ARG A 38 8.30 -4.02 4.64
N TRP A 39 9.12 -5.02 4.34
CA TRP A 39 8.66 -6.23 3.64
C TRP A 39 8.50 -7.46 4.55
N SER A 40 9.15 -7.49 5.71
CA SER A 40 9.07 -8.60 6.68
C SER A 40 8.39 -8.20 7.98
N ASN A 41 7.88 -9.20 8.70
CA ASN A 41 7.25 -9.05 10.03
C ASN A 41 8.27 -8.93 11.18
N GLY A 42 9.57 -8.79 10.86
CA GLY A 42 10.61 -8.75 11.87
C GLY A 42 10.35 -7.64 12.89
N GLU A 43 10.56 -7.98 14.16
CA GLU A 43 10.55 -6.99 15.22
C GLU A 43 11.61 -5.94 14.92
N SER A 44 11.20 -4.68 14.96
CA SER A 44 12.13 -3.58 14.81
C SER A 44 11.76 -2.54 15.86
N SER A 45 12.77 -1.98 16.49
CA SER A 45 12.67 -0.88 17.43
C SER A 45 12.40 0.47 16.76
N TYR A 46 11.76 0.49 15.58
CA TYR A 46 11.41 1.75 14.93
C TYR A 46 10.28 2.41 15.72
N ASP A 47 10.72 3.25 16.63
CA ASP A 47 9.90 4.17 17.39
C ASP A 47 9.52 5.31 16.44
N ASN A 48 8.51 5.05 15.60
CA ASN A 48 7.96 6.07 14.74
C ASN A 48 7.30 7.11 15.67
N LYS A 49 8.00 8.22 15.92
CA LYS A 49 7.53 9.28 16.82
C LYS A 49 6.17 9.82 16.40
N ASN A 50 5.89 9.81 15.10
CA ASN A 50 4.64 10.31 14.54
C ASN A 50 3.57 9.21 14.60
N GLN A 51 2.50 9.47 15.35
CA GLN A 51 1.33 8.60 15.38
C GLN A 51 0.49 8.83 14.12
N ILE A 52 0.39 7.81 13.28
CA ILE A 52 -0.33 7.88 12.01
C ILE A 52 -1.51 6.94 12.05
N TYR A 53 -2.67 7.42 11.62
CA TYR A 53 -3.94 6.73 11.67
C TYR A 53 -4.48 6.46 10.27
N LEU A 54 -4.78 5.21 9.98
CA LEU A 54 -5.58 4.78 8.85
C LEU A 54 -7.05 5.01 9.13
N ARG A 55 -7.71 5.74 8.23
CA ARG A 55 -9.18 5.82 8.13
C ARG A 55 -9.63 5.24 6.81
N GLY A 56 -10.83 4.65 6.78
CA GLY A 56 -11.40 4.12 5.55
C GLY A 56 -12.70 3.37 5.78
N THR A 57 -12.94 2.33 4.98
CA THR A 57 -14.15 1.51 5.02
C THR A 57 -13.79 0.04 4.84
N ILE A 58 -14.28 -0.80 5.77
CA ILE A 58 -14.25 -2.27 5.74
C ILE A 58 -15.66 -2.79 5.43
N ASP A 59 -15.76 -3.98 4.84
CA ASP A 59 -17.02 -4.74 4.61
C ASP A 59 -18.15 -3.91 4.00
N ASN A 60 -18.02 -3.54 2.73
CA ASN A 60 -19.06 -2.88 1.93
C ASN A 60 -19.67 -1.58 2.53
N GLY A 61 -19.02 -0.91 3.48
CA GLY A 61 -19.54 0.36 4.03
C GLY A 61 -19.79 0.37 5.53
N LEU A 62 -19.84 -0.78 6.17
CA LEU A 62 -20.41 -0.93 7.51
C LEU A 62 -19.48 -0.43 8.62
N GLN A 63 -18.18 -0.65 8.48
CA GLN A 63 -17.21 -0.27 9.50
C GLN A 63 -16.23 0.78 8.98
N ARG A 64 -16.00 1.81 9.80
CA ARG A 64 -14.99 2.85 9.55
C ARG A 64 -13.77 2.55 10.42
N PRO A 65 -12.76 1.82 9.91
CA PRO A 65 -11.52 1.65 10.64
C PRO A 65 -10.95 3.01 11.04
N HIS A 66 -10.50 3.09 12.28
CA HIS A 66 -9.61 4.13 12.78
C HIS A 66 -8.46 3.39 13.48
N LYS A 67 -7.43 3.02 12.70
CA LYS A 67 -6.36 2.13 13.17
C LYS A 67 -5.02 2.86 13.10
N GLN A 68 -4.27 2.88 14.19
CA GLN A 68 -2.90 3.38 14.16
C GLN A 68 -2.01 2.42 13.35
N VAL A 69 -1.15 2.98 12.51
CA VAL A 69 -0.25 2.27 11.61
C VAL A 69 1.19 2.75 11.81
N LYS A 70 2.15 1.85 11.57
CA LYS A 70 3.58 2.09 11.87
C LYS A 70 4.54 1.79 10.73
N ALA A 71 4.06 1.18 9.65
CA ALA A 71 4.85 0.94 8.44
C ALA A 71 3.92 0.74 7.24
N TRP A 72 4.50 0.70 6.04
CA TRP A 72 3.80 0.30 4.83
C TRP A 72 4.68 -0.58 3.95
N LYS A 73 4.05 -1.23 2.98
CA LYS A 73 4.73 -2.06 1.99
C LYS A 73 4.00 -2.02 0.66
N TYR A 74 4.71 -2.38 -0.39
CA TYR A 74 4.10 -2.74 -1.65
C TYR A 74 4.49 -4.16 -2.04
N GLU A 75 3.55 -4.88 -2.62
CA GLU A 75 3.78 -6.21 -3.18
C GLU A 75 4.05 -6.09 -4.68
N SER A 76 5.16 -6.67 -5.10
CA SER A 76 5.69 -6.53 -6.46
C SER A 76 5.63 -7.83 -7.26
N LEU A 77 5.35 -8.96 -6.62
CA LEU A 77 5.21 -10.27 -7.26
C LEU A 77 3.77 -10.57 -7.70
N LYS A 78 2.79 -9.81 -7.21
CA LYS A 78 1.38 -9.98 -7.57
C LYS A 78 1.08 -9.44 -8.97
N GLU A 79 -0.03 -9.92 -9.55
CA GLU A 79 -0.47 -9.52 -10.89
C GLU A 79 -0.64 -8.00 -11.00
N LYS A 80 -1.23 -7.38 -9.96
CA LYS A 80 -1.40 -5.93 -9.81
C LYS A 80 -0.56 -5.42 -8.64
N PRO A 81 -0.07 -4.17 -8.70
CA PRO A 81 0.59 -3.57 -7.54
C PRO A 81 -0.40 -3.44 -6.39
N GLU A 82 0.01 -3.92 -5.23
CA GLU A 82 -0.77 -3.82 -4.00
C GLU A 82 0.03 -3.04 -2.96
N ILE A 83 -0.66 -2.20 -2.18
CA ILE A 83 -0.08 -1.49 -1.05
C ILE A 83 -0.77 -2.01 0.21
N SER A 84 0.01 -2.20 1.28
CA SER A 84 -0.51 -2.54 2.60
C SER A 84 0.15 -1.70 3.68
N VAL A 85 -0.57 -1.47 4.78
CA VAL A 85 -0.05 -0.79 5.97
C VAL A 85 -0.01 -1.73 7.14
N LEU A 86 1.00 -1.61 7.99
CA LEU A 86 1.17 -2.42 9.18
C LEU A 86 0.54 -1.70 10.36
N SER A 87 -0.44 -2.32 11.01
CA SER A 87 -1.01 -1.82 12.26
C SER A 87 -0.01 -1.91 13.41
N ILE A 88 -0.28 -1.18 14.50
CA ILE A 88 0.52 -1.31 15.74
C ILE A 88 0.51 -2.75 16.30
N ASN A 89 -0.59 -3.48 16.07
CA ASN A 89 -0.78 -4.89 16.46
C ASN A 89 -0.12 -5.90 15.51
N ASN A 90 0.80 -5.48 14.64
CA ASN A 90 1.51 -6.33 13.67
C ASN A 90 0.63 -7.03 12.62
N VAL A 91 -0.59 -6.54 12.40
CA VAL A 91 -1.47 -7.03 11.32
C VAL A 91 -1.32 -6.17 10.07
N TRP A 92 -1.07 -6.80 8.92
CA TRP A 92 -1.06 -6.13 7.62
C TRP A 92 -2.48 -5.88 7.12
N ILE A 93 -2.73 -4.65 6.66
CA ILE A 93 -4.02 -4.21 6.15
C ILE A 93 -3.84 -3.82 4.68
N LYS A 94 -4.57 -4.49 3.78
CA LYS A 94 -4.51 -4.21 2.34
C LYS A 94 -5.30 -2.95 2.02
N LEU A 95 -4.70 -2.06 1.24
CA LEU A 95 -5.34 -0.84 0.77
C LEU A 95 -5.84 -1.02 -0.66
N GLN A 96 -7.12 -0.72 -0.90
CA GLN A 96 -7.72 -0.73 -2.24
C GLN A 96 -7.75 0.69 -2.83
N LYS A 97 -8.91 1.35 -2.81
CA LYS A 97 -9.13 2.65 -3.43
C LYS A 97 -8.94 3.77 -2.41
N PRO A 98 -8.08 4.78 -2.66
CA PRO A 98 -7.98 5.94 -1.77
C PRO A 98 -9.25 6.80 -1.85
N ARG A 99 -9.50 7.58 -0.80
CA ARG A 99 -10.52 8.62 -0.77
C ARG A 99 -10.26 9.66 -1.87
N LYS A 100 -11.32 10.16 -2.52
CA LYS A 100 -11.20 11.09 -3.68
C LYS A 100 -10.34 12.32 -3.37
N SER A 101 -10.53 12.95 -2.21
CA SER A 101 -9.76 14.13 -1.78
C SER A 101 -8.30 13.81 -1.45
N TYR A 102 -8.00 12.56 -1.09
CA TYR A 102 -6.67 12.11 -0.69
C TYR A 102 -5.80 11.66 -1.88
N LYS A 103 -6.43 11.28 -3.01
CA LYS A 103 -5.77 10.73 -4.18
C LYS A 103 -4.63 11.61 -4.71
N ASN A 104 -4.77 12.94 -4.68
CA ASN A 104 -3.73 13.85 -5.18
C ASN A 104 -2.46 13.83 -4.31
N MET A 105 -2.63 13.73 -2.97
CA MET A 105 -1.51 13.72 -2.01
C MET A 105 -0.60 12.51 -2.19
N ILE A 106 -1.18 11.33 -2.43
CA ILE A 106 -0.43 10.09 -2.58
C ILE A 106 -0.14 9.72 -4.04
N ARG A 107 -0.50 10.59 -5.00
CA ARG A 107 -0.43 10.28 -6.44
C ARG A 107 0.95 9.85 -6.87
N THR A 108 1.99 10.58 -6.43
CA THR A 108 3.39 10.26 -6.74
C THR A 108 3.75 8.86 -6.28
N ILE A 109 3.37 8.48 -5.06
CA ILE A 109 3.65 7.15 -4.49
C ILE A 109 2.95 6.05 -5.29
N LEU A 110 1.68 6.26 -5.66
CA LEU A 110 0.97 5.31 -6.51
C LEU A 110 1.69 5.14 -7.86
N ILE A 111 2.10 6.22 -8.52
CA ILE A 111 2.86 6.13 -9.78
C ILE A 111 4.16 5.37 -9.55
N THR A 112 4.94 5.71 -8.53
CA THR A 112 6.22 5.05 -8.24
C THR A 112 6.05 3.56 -8.04
N VAL A 113 5.06 3.12 -7.25
CA VAL A 113 4.76 1.69 -7.04
C VAL A 113 4.39 1.01 -8.35
N HIS A 114 3.59 1.66 -9.21
CA HIS A 114 3.25 1.14 -10.53
C HIS A 114 4.48 1.03 -11.46
N CYS A 115 5.38 2.01 -11.46
CA CYS A 115 6.63 1.96 -12.22
C CYS A 115 7.52 0.80 -11.75
N LEU A 116 7.70 0.65 -10.44
CA LEU A 116 8.50 -0.43 -9.85
C LEU A 116 7.92 -1.81 -10.18
N HIS A 117 6.60 -1.95 -10.11
CA HIS A 117 5.89 -3.17 -10.51
C HIS A 117 6.09 -3.47 -12.01
N PHE A 118 5.92 -2.46 -12.87
CA PHE A 118 6.06 -2.60 -14.31
C PHE A 118 7.46 -3.09 -14.73
N PHE A 119 8.52 -2.42 -14.26
CA PHE A 119 9.89 -2.79 -14.62
C PHE A 119 10.36 -4.09 -13.99
N LYS A 120 9.88 -4.44 -12.80
CA LYS A 120 10.19 -5.75 -12.21
C LYS A 120 9.68 -6.90 -13.09
N ARG A 121 8.55 -6.69 -13.79
CA ARG A 121 7.97 -7.69 -14.71
C ARG A 121 8.47 -7.57 -16.14
N ASN A 122 8.96 -6.40 -16.53
CA ASN A 122 9.46 -6.13 -17.88
C ASN A 122 10.82 -5.40 -17.79
N PRO A 123 11.91 -6.10 -17.42
CA PRO A 123 13.19 -5.46 -17.15
C PRO A 123 13.77 -4.69 -18.35
N GLU A 124 13.49 -5.17 -19.56
CA GLU A 124 13.97 -4.60 -20.83
C GLU A 124 12.98 -3.61 -21.47
N ALA A 125 11.91 -3.24 -20.76
CA ALA A 125 10.90 -2.35 -21.32
C ALA A 125 11.41 -0.93 -21.51
N SER A 126 10.95 -0.28 -22.58
CA SER A 126 11.27 1.13 -22.84
C SER A 126 10.50 2.08 -21.92
N SER A 127 10.99 3.33 -21.81
CA SER A 127 10.24 4.42 -21.17
C SER A 127 8.89 4.68 -21.85
N SER A 128 8.80 4.53 -23.18
CA SER A 128 7.54 4.67 -23.91
C SER A 128 6.51 3.60 -23.51
N SER A 129 6.96 2.36 -23.30
CA SER A 129 6.11 1.27 -22.82
C SER A 129 5.56 1.55 -21.42
N LEU A 130 6.40 2.09 -20.53
CA LEU A 130 5.97 2.55 -19.21
C LEU A 130 4.94 3.69 -19.33
N SER A 131 5.22 4.71 -20.14
CA SER A 131 4.32 5.86 -20.31
C SER A 131 2.93 5.42 -20.78
N ASN A 132 2.87 4.51 -21.76
CA ASN A 132 1.62 3.93 -22.24
C ASN A 132 0.86 3.19 -21.13
N ASN A 133 1.57 2.35 -20.36
CA ASN A 133 0.97 1.63 -19.23
C ASN A 133 0.42 2.59 -18.16
N LEU A 134 1.16 3.64 -17.81
CA LEU A 134 0.70 4.64 -16.83
C LEU A 134 -0.51 5.42 -17.35
N CYS A 135 -0.58 5.74 -18.65
CA CYS A 135 -1.75 6.35 -19.26
C CYS A 135 -2.98 5.46 -19.15
N GLU A 136 -2.87 4.16 -19.39
CA GLU A 136 -3.99 3.23 -19.22
C GLU A 136 -4.48 3.15 -17.78
N VAL A 137 -3.54 3.00 -16.83
CA VAL A 137 -3.85 2.82 -15.40
C VAL A 137 -4.47 4.08 -14.78
N PHE A 138 -3.88 5.24 -15.06
CA PHE A 138 -4.23 6.48 -14.38
C PHE A 138 -5.04 7.45 -15.25
N ARG A 139 -5.31 7.09 -16.51
CA ARG A 139 -6.00 7.92 -17.50
C ARG A 139 -5.33 9.29 -17.67
N TYR A 140 -4.00 9.32 -17.73
CA TYR A 140 -3.28 10.54 -18.11
C TYR A 140 -3.51 10.83 -19.59
N VAL A 141 -3.50 12.11 -19.95
CA VAL A 141 -3.35 12.49 -21.35
C VAL A 141 -1.93 12.10 -21.77
N CYS A 142 -1.83 11.10 -22.64
CA CYS A 142 -0.58 10.60 -23.19
C CYS A 142 -0.06 11.59 -24.24
N PHE A 143 0.68 12.62 -23.80
CA PHE A 143 1.53 13.40 -24.69
C PHE A 143 2.92 13.52 -24.04
N LEU A 144 3.78 12.59 -24.41
CA LEU A 144 5.16 12.88 -24.74
C LEU A 144 5.28 12.76 -26.26
#